data_AF-A0A846I771-F1
#
_entry.id   AF-A0A846I771-F1
#
_cell.length_a   1.000
_cell.length_b   1.000
_cell.length_c   1.000
_cell.angle_alpha   90.00
_cell.angle_beta   90.00
_cell.angle_gamma   90.00
#
_symmetry.space_group_name_H-M   'P 1'
#
loop_
_entity.id
_entity.type
_entity.pdbx_description
1 polymer ?
#
loop_
_entity_poly.entity_id
_entity_poly.type
_entity_poly.pdbx_seq_one_letter_code
_entity_poly.pdbx_strand_id
1 'polypeptide(L)'
;MKCGQGLLLEMDYADGERITKKRPFLVIEVSEKKIKVLNVSSSKNKEHKLGFKSNKRINKYNPPFLKPSFVKLDALYIIEKDSRLKHFLLNNGRKIFPLELENIIESFYDFKKNNTVLQKNTSIDEILKVNAEALSEVAAAK
;
A
#
# COMPACT_ATOMS: atom_id res chain seq x y z
N MET A 1 7.74 -7.08 8.92
CA MET A 1 7.00 -6.84 7.67
C MET A 1 7.51 -7.80 6.61
N LYS A 2 6.69 -8.22 5.66
CA LYS A 2 7.05 -9.12 4.55
C LYS A 2 6.43 -8.59 3.25
N CYS A 3 7.09 -8.80 2.11
CA CYS A 3 6.51 -8.48 0.81
C CYS A 3 5.20 -9.25 0.58
N GLY A 4 4.26 -8.63 -0.11
CA GLY A 4 2.92 -9.15 -0.38
C GLY A 4 1.91 -8.90 0.73
N GLN A 5 2.32 -8.41 1.91
CA GLN A 5 1.37 -8.01 2.96
C GLN A 5 0.66 -6.70 2.59
N GLY A 6 -0.58 -6.55 3.07
CA GLY A 6 -1.34 -5.30 2.96
C GLY A 6 -1.26 -4.48 4.24
N LEU A 7 -1.24 -3.15 4.13
CA LEU A 7 -1.34 -2.21 5.24
C LEU A 7 -2.54 -1.28 5.06
N LEU A 8 -3.19 -0.87 6.14
CA LEU A 8 -4.23 0.17 6.14
C LEU A 8 -3.71 1.41 6.86
N LEU A 9 -3.35 2.43 6.10
CA LEU A 9 -2.68 3.63 6.62
C LEU A 9 -3.30 4.90 6.06
N GLU A 10 -3.26 5.97 6.82
CA GLU A 10 -3.43 7.35 6.36
C GLU A 10 -2.06 8.01 6.24
N MET A 11 -1.75 8.52 5.06
CA MET A 11 -0.47 9.12 4.67
C MET A 11 -0.74 10.13 3.57
N ASP A 12 -0.06 11.28 3.54
CA ASP A 12 -0.20 12.23 2.43
C ASP A 12 0.11 11.59 1.07
N TYR A 13 -0.51 12.10 0.01
CA TYR A 13 -0.23 11.64 -1.35
C TYR A 13 1.20 11.99 -1.76
N ALA A 14 1.71 11.24 -2.74
CA ALA A 14 3.05 11.47 -3.28
C ALA A 14 3.20 12.78 -4.07
N ASP A 15 2.09 13.45 -4.41
CA ASP A 15 2.05 14.81 -4.99
C ASP A 15 1.98 15.91 -3.92
N GLY A 16 1.91 15.55 -2.63
CA GLY A 16 1.86 16.49 -1.50
C GLY A 16 0.45 16.88 -1.05
N GLU A 17 -0.61 16.42 -1.75
CA GLU A 17 -1.97 16.61 -1.26
C GLU A 17 -2.22 15.77 0.00
N ARG A 18 -2.93 16.35 0.97
CA ARG A 18 -3.27 15.64 2.20
C ARG A 18 -4.31 14.56 1.93
N ILE A 19 -4.05 13.33 2.36
CA ILE A 19 -5.06 12.28 2.33
C ILE A 19 -5.97 12.46 3.55
N THR A 20 -7.28 12.47 3.32
CA THR A 20 -8.31 12.61 4.37
C THR A 20 -8.89 11.30 4.86
N LYS A 21 -8.30 10.16 4.46
CA LYS A 21 -8.79 8.82 4.84
C LYS A 21 -7.75 7.72 4.74
N LYS A 22 -7.87 6.72 5.59
CA LYS A 22 -7.11 5.45 5.51
C LYS A 22 -7.26 4.79 4.13
N ARG A 23 -6.14 4.27 3.61
CA ARG A 23 -6.06 3.57 2.33
C ARG A 23 -5.28 2.26 2.45
N PRO A 24 -5.65 1.23 1.66
CA PRO A 24 -4.87 0.03 1.59
C PRO A 24 -3.59 0.26 0.78
N PHE A 25 -2.48 -0.28 1.26
CA PHE A 25 -1.18 -0.29 0.59
C PHE A 25 -0.67 -1.72 0.48
N LEU A 26 0.04 -2.04 -0.60
CA LEU A 26 0.70 -3.33 -0.81
C LEU A 26 2.20 -3.18 -0.60
N VAL A 27 2.78 -4.00 0.28
CA VAL A 27 4.24 -4.05 0.47
C VAL A 27 4.89 -4.78 -0.71
N ILE A 28 5.72 -4.08 -1.47
CA ILE A 28 6.41 -4.64 -2.64
C ILE A 28 7.90 -4.92 -2.37
N GLU A 29 8.51 -4.21 -1.42
CA GLU A 29 9.91 -4.41 -1.05
C GLU A 29 10.11 -4.15 0.44
N VAL A 30 10.99 -4.92 1.07
CA VAL A 30 11.40 -4.75 2.47
C VAL A 30 12.93 -4.79 2.52
N SER A 31 13.55 -3.73 3.03
CA SER A 31 14.99 -3.67 3.29
C SER A 31 15.27 -3.63 4.80
N GLU A 32 16.54 -3.39 5.17
CA GLU A 32 16.93 -3.26 6.58
C GLU A 32 16.26 -2.08 7.28
N LYS A 33 16.14 -0.93 6.60
CA LYS A 33 15.65 0.32 7.21
C LYS A 33 14.30 0.80 6.67
N LYS A 34 13.86 0.30 5.53
CA LYS A 34 12.71 0.85 4.80
C LYS A 34 11.82 -0.24 4.24
N ILE A 35 10.55 0.07 4.06
CA ILE A 35 9.60 -0.71 3.27
C ILE A 35 9.09 0.16 2.12
N LYS A 36 8.93 -0.43 0.94
CA LYS A 36 8.32 0.24 -0.20
C LYS A 36 6.92 -0.33 -0.40
N VAL A 37 5.95 0.56 -0.54
CA VAL A 37 4.54 0.20 -0.70
C VAL A 37 3.90 0.96 -1.85
N LEU A 38 2.91 0.31 -2.48
CA LEU A 38 2.08 0.91 -3.53
C LEU A 38 0.65 1.10 -3.03
N ASN A 39 -0.01 2.18 -3.45
CA ASN A 39 -1.39 2.48 -3.07
C ASN A 39 -2.35 1.54 -3.81
N VAL A 40 -3.34 1.01 -3.09
CA VAL A 40 -4.35 0.10 -3.61
C VAL A 40 -5.73 0.76 -3.51
N SER A 41 -6.56 0.55 -4.53
CA SER A 41 -7.96 0.97 -4.52
C SER A 41 -8.85 -0.20 -4.89
N SER A 42 -10.05 -0.25 -4.30
CA SER A 42 -11.10 -1.13 -4.81
C SER A 42 -11.47 -0.76 -6.24
N SER A 43 -11.79 -1.75 -7.05
CA SER A 43 -12.19 -1.57 -8.45
C SER A 43 -13.64 -1.15 -8.62
N LYS A 44 -14.52 -1.48 -7.65
CA LYS A 44 -15.96 -1.18 -7.72
C LYS A 44 -16.21 0.30 -8.03
N ASN A 45 -16.98 0.57 -9.08
CA ASN A 45 -17.34 1.91 -9.60
C ASN A 45 -16.14 2.72 -10.14
N LYS A 46 -14.99 2.06 -10.34
CA LYS A 46 -13.73 2.65 -10.82
C LYS A 46 -13.13 1.79 -11.93
N GLU A 47 -13.94 0.99 -12.60
CA GLU A 47 -13.52 0.04 -13.63
C GLU A 47 -12.85 0.77 -14.80
N HIS A 48 -13.35 1.96 -15.16
CA HIS A 48 -12.73 2.83 -16.15
C HIS A 48 -11.26 3.17 -15.83
N LYS A 49 -10.85 3.17 -14.55
CA LYS A 49 -9.47 3.49 -14.16
C LYS A 49 -8.48 2.40 -14.56
N LEU A 50 -8.94 1.18 -14.81
CA LEU A 50 -8.10 0.07 -15.25
C LEU A 50 -7.66 0.20 -16.71
N GLY A 51 -8.22 1.16 -17.46
CA GLY A 51 -7.71 1.52 -18.79
C GLY A 51 -6.43 2.37 -18.74
N PHE A 52 -6.10 2.97 -17.59
CA PHE A 52 -4.87 3.77 -17.45
C PHE A 52 -3.66 2.87 -17.22
N LYS A 53 -2.56 3.14 -17.93
CA LYS A 53 -1.28 2.43 -17.78
C LYS A 53 -0.71 2.52 -16.36
N SER A 54 -1.07 3.57 -15.61
CA SER A 54 -0.65 3.75 -14.22
C SER A 54 -1.42 2.88 -13.21
N ASN A 55 -2.40 2.09 -13.65
CA ASN A 55 -3.16 1.20 -12.78
C ASN A 55 -3.04 -0.25 -13.26
N LYS A 56 -2.79 -1.17 -12.32
CA LYS A 56 -2.78 -2.62 -12.59
C LYS A 56 -3.85 -3.32 -11.78
N ARG A 57 -4.74 -4.05 -12.46
CA ARG A 57 -5.73 -4.93 -11.83
C ARG A 57 -5.02 -5.99 -10.97
N ILE A 58 -5.56 -6.25 -9.78
CA ILE A 58 -5.16 -7.36 -8.93
C ILE A 58 -6.18 -8.49 -9.12
N ASN A 59 -5.78 -9.59 -9.77
CA ASN A 59 -6.67 -10.71 -10.07
C ASN A 59 -6.88 -11.58 -8.82
N LYS A 60 -5.79 -12.01 -8.17
CA LYS A 60 -5.83 -12.76 -6.91
C LYS A 60 -5.65 -11.83 -5.70
N TYR A 61 -6.67 -11.02 -5.44
CA TYR A 61 -6.63 -9.92 -4.47
C TYR A 61 -6.81 -10.31 -3.00
N ASN A 62 -7.48 -11.43 -2.70
CA ASN A 62 -7.75 -11.90 -1.33
C ASN A 62 -6.98 -13.19 -1.04
N PRO A 63 -6.16 -13.24 0.02
CA PRO A 63 -5.63 -12.11 0.81
C PRO A 63 -4.72 -11.17 0.01
N PRO A 64 -4.38 -9.95 0.50
CA PRO A 64 -4.82 -9.32 1.74
C PRO A 64 -6.09 -8.46 1.60
N PHE A 65 -6.53 -8.16 0.39
CA PHE A 65 -7.68 -7.26 0.14
C PHE A 65 -8.97 -8.07 0.09
N LEU A 66 -10.04 -7.61 0.73
CA LEU A 66 -11.31 -8.36 0.76
C LEU A 66 -12.22 -8.09 -0.44
N LYS A 67 -11.86 -7.10 -1.27
CA LYS A 67 -12.65 -6.67 -2.44
C LYS A 67 -11.77 -6.63 -3.68
N PRO A 68 -12.34 -6.86 -4.88
CA PRO A 68 -11.62 -6.66 -6.14
C PRO A 68 -10.95 -5.29 -6.16
N SER A 69 -9.66 -5.27 -6.48
CA SER A 69 -8.81 -4.11 -6.30
C SER A 69 -7.80 -3.95 -7.45
N PHE A 70 -7.18 -2.79 -7.50
CA PHE A 70 -6.08 -2.47 -8.40
C PHE A 70 -5.01 -1.67 -7.66
N VAL A 71 -3.76 -1.84 -8.07
CA VAL A 71 -2.61 -1.11 -7.55
C VAL A 71 -2.28 0.06 -8.47
N LYS A 72 -1.89 1.19 -7.87
CA LYS A 72 -1.37 2.36 -8.57
C LYS A 72 0.14 2.25 -8.72
N LEU A 73 0.65 2.40 -9.95
CA LEU A 73 2.05 2.27 -10.31
C LEU A 73 2.77 3.62 -10.40
N ASP A 74 2.02 4.72 -10.45
CA ASP A 74 2.50 6.10 -10.59
C ASP A 74 2.96 6.75 -9.29
N ALA A 75 2.70 6.12 -8.14
CA ALA A 75 3.08 6.63 -6.83
C ALA A 75 3.69 5.53 -5.94
N LEU A 76 4.93 5.75 -5.53
CA LEU A 76 5.69 4.90 -4.62
C LEU A 76 5.79 5.56 -3.24
N TYR A 77 5.49 4.80 -2.19
CA TYR A 77 5.62 5.27 -0.82
C TYR A 77 6.71 4.49 -0.12
N ILE A 78 7.59 5.20 0.58
CA ILE A 78 8.76 4.67 1.26
C ILE A 78 8.62 4.98 2.74
N ILE A 79 8.44 3.93 3.53
CA ILE A 79 8.15 4.03 4.96
C ILE A 79 9.35 3.50 5.75
N GLU A 80 9.70 4.15 6.84
CA GLU A 80 10.69 3.61 7.80
C GLU A 80 10.21 2.29 8.40
N LYS A 81 11.09 1.29 8.38
CA LYS A 81 10.74 -0.03 8.91
C LYS A 81 10.69 0.03 10.43
N ASP A 82 9.54 -0.30 10.98
CA ASP A 82 9.30 -0.35 12.41
C ASP A 82 8.38 -1.53 12.78
N SER A 83 8.55 -2.08 13.98
CA SER A 83 7.74 -3.20 14.48
C SER A 83 6.28 -2.80 14.72
N ARG A 84 6.01 -1.54 15.06
CA ARG A 84 4.69 -0.95 15.29
C ARG A 84 3.82 -0.97 14.03
N LEU A 85 4.42 -1.06 12.83
CA LEU A 85 3.67 -1.20 11.59
C LEU A 85 2.81 -2.48 11.52
N LYS A 86 3.08 -3.47 12.37
CA LYS A 86 2.26 -4.70 12.47
C LYS A 86 0.81 -4.41 12.86
N HIS A 87 0.53 -3.31 13.57
CA HIS A 87 -0.82 -2.91 13.96
C HIS A 87 -1.71 -2.54 12.78
N PHE A 88 -1.10 -2.15 11.65
CA PHE A 88 -1.82 -1.73 10.45
C PHE A 88 -1.98 -2.85 9.41
N LEU A 89 -1.57 -4.08 9.75
CA LEU A 89 -1.65 -5.21 8.82
C LEU A 89 -3.10 -5.55 8.48
N LEU A 90 -3.39 -5.58 7.19
CA LEU A 90 -4.65 -6.11 6.67
C LEU A 90 -4.68 -7.63 6.79
N ASN A 91 -5.87 -8.17 7.04
CA ASN A 91 -6.16 -9.60 6.95
C ASN A 91 -5.16 -10.49 7.73
N ASN A 92 -4.87 -10.09 8.98
CA ASN A 92 -3.94 -10.73 9.90
C ASN A 92 -2.52 -10.92 9.32
N GLY A 93 -2.10 -10.04 8.40
CA GLY A 93 -0.80 -10.09 7.77
C GLY A 93 -0.64 -11.21 6.75
N ARG A 94 -1.74 -11.81 6.26
CA ARG A 94 -1.66 -12.74 5.13
C ARG A 94 -1.16 -12.01 3.88
N LYS A 95 -0.37 -12.72 3.08
CA LYS A 95 0.24 -12.17 1.86
C LYS A 95 -0.64 -12.41 0.65
N ILE A 96 -0.54 -11.53 -0.33
CA ILE A 96 -1.06 -11.76 -1.68
C ILE A 96 -0.42 -13.01 -2.31
N PHE A 97 -1.13 -13.60 -3.28
CA PHE A 97 -0.63 -14.75 -4.03
C PHE A 97 0.75 -14.45 -4.65
N PRO A 98 1.77 -15.34 -4.51
CA PRO A 98 3.15 -15.03 -4.92
C PRO A 98 3.30 -14.60 -6.38
N LEU A 99 2.71 -15.32 -7.34
CA LEU A 99 2.80 -14.93 -8.76
C LEU A 99 2.05 -13.61 -9.04
N GLU A 100 1.00 -13.29 -8.26
CA GLU A 100 0.33 -11.99 -8.39
C GLU A 100 1.26 -10.86 -7.93
N LEU A 101 2.01 -11.08 -6.84
CA LEU A 101 3.00 -10.13 -6.35
C LEU A 101 4.12 -9.90 -7.38
N GLU A 102 4.69 -10.97 -7.92
CA GLU A 102 5.74 -10.92 -8.94
C GLU A 102 5.29 -10.11 -10.15
N ASN A 103 4.12 -10.44 -10.71
CA ASN A 103 3.51 -9.70 -11.80
C ASN A 103 3.29 -8.21 -11.49
N ILE A 104 2.95 -7.86 -10.25
CA ILE A 104 2.79 -6.45 -9.82
C ILE A 104 4.14 -5.74 -9.77
N ILE A 105 5.16 -6.40 -9.20
CA ILE A 105 6.51 -5.85 -9.08
C ILE A 105 7.12 -5.60 -10.45
N GLU A 106 7.02 -6.57 -11.36
CA GLU A 106 7.49 -6.42 -12.75
C GLU A 106 6.82 -5.25 -13.46
N SER A 107 5.48 -5.19 -13.41
CA SER A 107 4.73 -4.08 -14.01
C SER A 107 5.07 -2.72 -13.41
N PHE A 108 5.33 -2.65 -12.11
CA PHE A 108 5.77 -1.41 -11.48
C PHE A 108 7.14 -0.98 -12.01
N TYR A 109 8.12 -1.89 -12.06
CA TYR A 109 9.46 -1.56 -12.54
C TYR A 109 9.48 -1.24 -14.03
N ASP A 110 8.66 -1.90 -14.85
CA ASP A 110 8.51 -1.58 -16.27
C ASP A 110 7.80 -0.24 -16.49
N PHE A 111 6.78 0.08 -15.69
CA PHE A 111 6.16 1.41 -15.70
C PHE A 111 7.19 2.49 -15.34
N LYS A 112 7.94 2.27 -14.26
CA LYS A 112 8.96 3.22 -13.75
C LYS A 112 10.10 3.49 -14.72
N LYS A 113 10.49 2.52 -15.56
CA LYS A 113 11.53 2.72 -16.59
C LYS A 113 11.15 3.79 -17.61
N ASN A 114 9.86 3.91 -17.91
CA ASN A 114 9.34 4.70 -19.03
C ASN A 114 8.52 5.91 -18.59
N ASN A 115 8.26 6.07 -17.29
CA ASN A 115 7.37 7.10 -16.76
C ASN A 115 7.91 7.65 -15.45
N THR A 116 7.59 8.91 -15.16
CA THR A 116 7.85 9.51 -13.84
C THR A 116 6.95 8.87 -12.80
N VAL A 117 7.55 8.44 -11.69
CA VAL A 117 6.85 7.89 -10.52
C VAL A 117 7.05 8.86 -9.36
N LEU A 118 5.95 9.38 -8.82
CA LEU A 118 5.97 10.22 -7.63
C LEU A 118 6.41 9.41 -6.42
N GLN A 119 7.21 10.01 -5.54
CA GLN A 119 7.72 9.34 -4.35
C GLN A 119 7.45 10.13 -3.09
N LYS A 120 6.95 9.45 -2.06
CA LYS A 120 6.82 10.01 -0.70
C LYS A 120 7.64 9.18 0.27
N ASN A 121 8.54 9.85 1.00
CA ASN A 121 9.18 9.26 2.16
C ASN A 121 8.38 9.67 3.41
N THR A 122 8.15 8.72 4.31
CA THR A 122 7.35 8.94 5.52
C THR A 122 8.06 8.27 6.69
N SER A 123 8.27 9.02 7.77
CA SER A 123 8.85 8.47 9.00
C SER A 123 7.82 7.66 9.78
N ILE A 124 8.29 6.81 10.69
CA ILE A 124 7.35 6.10 11.57
C ILE A 124 6.57 7.08 12.46
N ASP A 125 7.19 8.15 12.92
CA ASP A 125 6.52 9.13 13.78
C ASP A 125 5.40 9.88 13.05
N GLU A 126 5.58 10.19 11.76
CA GLU A 126 4.54 10.77 10.91
C GLU A 126 3.35 9.81 10.78
N ILE A 127 3.62 8.51 10.53
CA ILE A 127 2.56 7.49 10.47
C ILE A 127 1.80 7.42 11.78
N LEU A 128 2.50 7.30 12.91
CA LEU A 128 1.86 7.14 14.21
C LEU A 128 1.05 8.37 14.61
N LYS A 129 1.55 9.57 14.29
CA LYS A 129 0.83 10.82 14.54
C LYS A 129 -0.48 10.89 13.76
N VAL A 130 -0.46 10.55 12.47
CA VAL A 130 -1.64 10.63 11.60
C VAL A 130 -2.62 9.47 11.84
N ASN A 131 -2.12 8.32 12.30
CA ASN A 131 -2.93 7.12 12.53
C ASN A 131 -3.21 6.85 14.02
N ALA A 132 -3.04 7.84 14.90
CA ALA A 132 -3.10 7.69 16.35
C ALA A 132 -4.44 7.09 16.85
N GLU A 133 -5.57 7.48 16.25
CA GLU A 133 -6.89 6.92 16.60
C GLU A 133 -6.99 5.41 16.36
N ALA A 134 -6.28 4.89 15.36
CA ALA A 134 -6.24 3.45 15.10
C ALA A 134 -5.49 2.67 16.19
N LEU A 135 -4.60 3.33 16.94
CA LEU A 135 -3.87 2.72 18.05
C LEU A 135 -4.68 2.74 19.35
N SER A 136 -5.53 3.76 19.55
CA SER A 136 -6.41 3.86 20.73
C SER A 136 -7.61 2.92 20.66
N GLU A 137 -8.23 2.74 19.48
CA GLU A 137 -9.36 1.82 19.29
C GLU A 137 -9.00 0.36 19.61
N VAL A 138 -7.76 -0.06 19.30
CA VAL A 138 -7.27 -1.42 19.58
C VAL A 138 -6.92 -1.61 21.06
N ALA A 139 -6.49 -0.54 21.75
CA ALA A 139 -6.25 -0.59 23.19
C ALA A 139 -7.55 -0.69 23.99
N ALA A 140 -8.65 -0.12 23.49
CA ALA A 140 -9.98 -0.18 24.10
C ALA A 140 -10.75 -1.48 23.80
N ALA A 141 -10.31 -2.26 22.80
CA ALA A 141 -10.91 -3.54 22.41
C ALA A 141 -10.21 -4.77 23.05
N LYS A 142 -9.29 -4.54 23.99
CA LYS A 142 -8.64 -5.56 24.82
C LYS A 142 -9.18 -5.47 26.24
#